data_AF-A0AAD7X915-F1
#
_entry.id   AF-A0AAD7X915-F1
#
_cell.length_a   1.000
_cell.length_b   1.000
_cell.length_c   1.000
_cell.angle_alpha   90.00
_cell.angle_beta   90.00
_cell.angle_gamma   90.00
#
_symmetry.space_group_name_H-M   'P 1'
#
loop_
_entity.id
_entity.type
_entity.pdbx_description
1 polymer ?
#
loop_
_entity_poly.entity_id
_entity_poly.type
_entity_poly.pdbx_seq_one_letter_code
_entity_poly.pdbx_strand_id
1 'polypeptide(L)'
;MAFAPAHEIITVPAPGQPGRDELKQQCYDVRIDVFHHEQGFPLDTEIDEYDEEAIHILLRLVPSLKPIGTIRCVKMKDYYKLTRLAVLKDYRKYRFGRALVQSLHDYVKADARASGLAGSGSVNVVAHSQIPVKEFYGKFGYVPEGEEFDEDGAPHQKMVARLSLSD
;
A
#
# COMPACT_ATOMS: atom_id res chain seq x y z
N MET A 1 20.31 7.23 15.62
CA MET A 1 19.13 6.97 14.77
C MET A 1 18.98 8.13 13.81
N ALA A 2 18.74 7.88 12.52
CA ALA A 2 18.46 8.97 11.58
C ALA A 2 17.02 9.45 11.82
N PHE A 3 16.84 10.75 12.07
CA PHE A 3 15.51 11.33 12.22
C PHE A 3 14.79 11.31 10.87
N ALA A 4 13.52 10.89 10.86
CA ALA A 4 12.71 10.96 9.67
C ALA A 4 12.57 12.43 9.23
N PRO A 5 12.75 12.76 7.94
CA PRO A 5 12.49 14.11 7.46
C PRO A 5 11.02 14.50 7.67
N ALA A 6 10.75 15.80 7.72
CA ALA A 6 9.37 16.30 7.77
C ALA A 6 8.60 15.81 6.54
N HIS A 7 7.43 15.23 6.79
CA HIS A 7 6.64 14.55 5.77
C HIS A 7 5.15 14.60 6.14
N GLU A 8 4.32 14.32 5.15
CA GLU A 8 2.90 14.09 5.31
C GLU A 8 2.49 12.79 4.62
N ILE A 9 1.40 12.20 5.10
CA ILE A 9 0.75 11.03 4.50
C ILE A 9 -0.67 11.45 4.14
N ILE A 10 -1.03 11.27 2.88
CA ILE A 10 -2.29 11.74 2.31
C ILE A 10 -3.02 10.54 1.70
N THR A 11 -4.24 10.28 2.15
CA THR A 11 -5.15 9.42 1.41
C THR A 11 -5.67 10.20 0.21
N VAL A 12 -5.40 9.71 -0.99
CA VAL A 12 -5.83 10.35 -2.24
C VAL A 12 -7.36 10.42 -2.27
N PRO A 13 -7.96 11.58 -2.62
CA PRO A 13 -9.40 11.74 -2.71
C PRO A 13 -10.08 10.74 -3.66
N ALA A 14 -11.38 10.50 -3.45
CA ALA A 14 -12.18 9.59 -4.29
C ALA A 14 -12.35 10.11 -5.74
N PRO A 15 -12.66 9.23 -6.71
CA PRO A 15 -12.90 9.64 -8.10
C PRO A 15 -13.83 10.86 -8.23
N GLY A 16 -13.42 11.83 -9.06
CA GLY A 16 -14.14 13.08 -9.28
C GLY A 16 -13.94 14.17 -8.21
N GLN A 17 -13.21 13.91 -7.12
CA GLN A 17 -12.90 14.94 -6.12
C GLN A 17 -11.68 15.80 -6.50
N PRO A 18 -11.66 17.09 -6.12
CA PRO A 18 -10.57 18.00 -6.45
C PRO A 18 -9.19 17.51 -5.96
N GLY A 19 -8.15 17.73 -6.77
CA GLY A 19 -6.77 17.39 -6.42
C GLY A 19 -6.42 15.89 -6.51
N ARG A 20 -7.40 15.02 -6.79
CA ARG A 20 -7.17 13.58 -6.93
C ARG A 20 -6.12 13.25 -7.98
N ASP A 21 -6.27 13.77 -9.19
CA ASP A 21 -5.45 13.31 -10.31
C ASP A 21 -3.97 13.67 -10.12
N GLU A 22 -3.69 14.85 -9.56
CA GLU A 22 -2.33 15.27 -9.21
C GLU A 22 -1.71 14.38 -8.12
N LEU A 23 -2.46 14.05 -7.07
CA LEU A 23 -1.97 13.21 -5.98
C LEU A 23 -1.84 11.74 -6.42
N LYS A 24 -2.74 11.25 -7.27
CA LYS A 24 -2.68 9.91 -7.86
C LYS A 24 -1.47 9.79 -8.79
N GLN A 25 -1.21 10.81 -9.61
CA GLN A 25 -0.02 10.85 -10.45
C GLN A 25 1.26 10.77 -9.62
N GLN A 26 1.36 11.48 -8.50
CA GLN A 26 2.51 11.37 -7.57
C GLN A 26 2.70 9.94 -7.02
N CYS A 27 1.63 9.19 -6.79
CA CYS A 27 1.73 7.77 -6.43
C CYS A 27 2.32 6.94 -7.59
N TYR A 28 1.88 7.19 -8.82
CA TYR A 28 2.41 6.51 -10.01
C TYR A 28 3.89 6.80 -10.22
N ASP A 29 4.31 8.05 -10.06
CA ASP A 29 5.71 8.43 -10.23
C ASP A 29 6.63 7.65 -9.28
N VAL A 30 6.24 7.52 -8.00
CA VAL A 30 7.00 6.71 -7.02
C VAL A 30 7.01 5.24 -7.38
N ARG A 31 5.90 4.71 -7.90
CA ARG A 31 5.80 3.31 -8.32
C ARG A 31 6.69 3.03 -9.52
N ILE A 32 6.67 3.89 -10.54
CA ILE A 32 7.53 3.79 -11.73
C ILE A 32 9.00 3.85 -11.32
N ASP A 33 9.39 4.76 -10.43
CA ASP A 33 10.76 4.82 -9.91
C ASP A 33 11.20 3.51 -9.24
N VAL A 34 10.31 2.86 -8.48
CA VAL A 34 10.65 1.68 -7.67
C VAL A 34 10.50 0.37 -8.44
N PHE A 35 9.36 0.14 -9.10
CA PHE A 35 9.06 -1.13 -9.75
C PHE A 35 9.65 -1.19 -11.16
N HIS A 36 9.53 -0.11 -11.94
CA HIS A 36 10.11 -0.09 -13.29
C HIS A 36 11.60 0.24 -13.27
N HIS A 37 11.99 1.42 -12.80
CA HIS A 37 13.38 1.87 -12.90
C HIS A 37 14.35 1.12 -11.97
N GLU A 38 13.93 0.78 -10.75
CA GLU A 38 14.79 0.06 -9.80
C GLU A 38 14.68 -1.47 -9.90
N GLN A 39 13.47 -2.03 -9.98
CA GLN A 39 13.28 -3.49 -9.99
C GLN A 39 13.20 -4.11 -11.39
N GLY A 40 13.03 -3.30 -12.44
CA GLY A 40 13.07 -3.76 -13.83
C GLY A 40 11.77 -4.37 -14.34
N PHE A 41 10.64 -4.18 -13.65
CA PHE A 41 9.34 -4.60 -14.17
C PHE A 41 8.94 -3.78 -15.42
N PRO A 42 8.20 -4.36 -16.38
CA PRO A 42 7.75 -3.62 -17.57
C PRO A 42 6.83 -2.45 -17.23
N LEU A 43 7.06 -1.28 -17.84
CA LEU A 43 6.28 -0.06 -17.55
C LEU A 43 4.79 -0.20 -17.88
N ASP A 44 4.46 -0.96 -18.91
CA ASP A 44 3.09 -1.22 -19.36
C ASP A 44 2.27 -2.08 -18.38
N THR A 45 2.94 -2.72 -17.41
CA THR A 45 2.29 -3.48 -16.33
C THR A 45 2.11 -2.66 -15.04
N GLU A 46 2.68 -1.46 -14.98
CA GLU A 46 2.66 -0.66 -13.76
C GLU A 46 1.26 -0.17 -13.44
N ILE A 47 0.54 0.33 -14.45
CA ILE A 47 -0.82 0.86 -14.29
C ILE A 47 -1.83 -0.21 -14.76
N ASP A 48 -2.73 -0.62 -13.88
CA ASP A 48 -3.70 -1.69 -14.12
C ASP A 48 -5.15 -1.22 -13.98
N GLU A 49 -6.11 -2.11 -14.26
CA GLU A 49 -7.54 -1.81 -14.23
C GLU A 49 -8.08 -1.40 -12.86
N TYR A 50 -7.36 -1.69 -11.78
CA TYR A 50 -7.78 -1.33 -10.42
C TYR A 50 -7.38 0.10 -10.06
N ASP A 51 -6.44 0.70 -10.78
CA ASP A 51 -5.83 1.96 -10.38
C ASP A 51 -6.81 3.14 -10.31
N GLU A 52 -7.87 3.12 -11.12
CA GLU A 52 -8.87 4.19 -11.10
C GLU A 52 -9.75 4.13 -9.84
N GLU A 53 -10.16 2.95 -9.41
CA GLU A 53 -11.09 2.79 -8.28
C GLU A 53 -10.36 2.48 -6.96
N ALA A 54 -9.06 2.18 -7.01
CA ALA A 54 -8.27 1.89 -5.84
C ALA A 54 -8.07 3.12 -4.94
N ILE A 55 -7.85 2.84 -3.67
CA ILE A 55 -7.43 3.82 -2.69
C ILE A 55 -5.91 3.90 -2.73
N HIS A 56 -5.41 5.10 -2.98
CA HIS A 56 -3.98 5.38 -2.97
C HIS A 56 -3.64 6.19 -1.72
N ILE A 57 -2.52 5.88 -1.07
CA ILE A 57 -2.01 6.65 0.06
C ILE A 57 -0.61 7.11 -0.31
N LEU A 58 -0.46 8.43 -0.46
CA LEU A 58 0.79 9.10 -0.83
C LEU A 58 1.57 9.49 0.42
N LEU A 59 2.89 9.35 0.37
CA LEU A 59 3.82 9.91 1.36
C LEU A 59 4.81 10.83 0.64
N ARG A 60 4.85 12.10 1.07
CA ARG A 60 5.72 13.12 0.47
C ARG A 60 6.37 14.01 1.53
N LEU A 61 7.49 14.61 1.15
CA LEU A 61 8.26 15.52 2.01
C LEU A 61 7.59 16.89 2.13
N VAL A 62 7.78 17.55 3.26
CA VAL A 62 7.35 18.94 3.49
C VAL A 62 8.57 19.80 3.83
N PRO A 63 8.74 21.01 3.25
CA PRO A 63 7.80 21.72 2.37
C PRO A 63 7.98 21.43 0.87
N SER A 64 8.96 20.60 0.47
CA SER A 64 9.28 20.39 -0.95
C SER A 64 8.20 19.70 -1.78
N LEU A 65 7.25 19.02 -1.13
CA LEU A 65 6.20 18.18 -1.73
C LEU A 65 6.73 17.03 -2.61
N LYS A 66 8.02 16.69 -2.53
CA LYS A 66 8.58 15.56 -3.26
C LYS A 66 7.92 14.25 -2.81
N PRO A 67 7.28 13.48 -3.72
CA PRO A 67 6.72 12.18 -3.38
C PRO A 67 7.87 11.19 -3.17
N ILE A 68 7.79 10.40 -2.09
CA ILE A 68 8.86 9.47 -1.70
C ILE A 68 8.35 8.08 -1.31
N GLY A 69 7.04 7.90 -1.18
CA GLY A 69 6.42 6.62 -0.89
C GLY A 69 4.95 6.58 -1.27
N THR A 70 4.43 5.38 -1.53
CA THR A 70 3.00 5.15 -1.73
C THR A 70 2.61 3.73 -1.35
N ILE A 71 1.32 3.51 -1.11
CA ILE A 71 0.70 2.21 -0.96
C ILE A 71 -0.71 2.25 -1.54
N ARG A 72 -1.13 1.15 -2.16
CA ARG A 72 -2.46 1.02 -2.79
C ARG A 72 -3.30 -0.02 -2.07
N CYS A 73 -4.58 0.29 -1.89
CA CYS A 73 -5.58 -0.60 -1.33
C CYS A 73 -6.71 -0.80 -2.35
N VAL A 74 -6.98 -2.05 -2.73
CA VAL A 74 -8.10 -2.43 -3.58
C VAL A 74 -9.17 -3.07 -2.70
N LYS A 75 -10.39 -2.54 -2.72
CA LYS A 75 -11.52 -3.16 -2.01
C LYS A 75 -12.05 -4.33 -2.81
N MET A 76 -11.93 -5.53 -2.25
CA MET A 76 -12.50 -6.75 -2.82
C MET A 76 -13.84 -7.05 -2.14
N LYS A 77 -14.55 -8.08 -2.63
CA LYS A 77 -15.86 -8.45 -2.11
C LYS A 77 -15.88 -8.68 -0.59
N ASP A 78 -14.90 -9.40 -0.07
CA ASP A 78 -14.88 -9.87 1.34
C ASP A 78 -13.62 -9.44 2.11
N TYR A 79 -12.70 -8.70 1.48
CA TYR A 79 -11.42 -8.29 2.05
C TYR A 79 -10.84 -7.07 1.34
N TYR A 80 -9.73 -6.53 1.85
CA TYR A 80 -8.97 -5.47 1.20
C TYR A 80 -7.62 -6.01 0.73
N LYS A 81 -7.22 -5.71 -0.51
CA LYS A 81 -5.91 -6.12 -1.05
C LYS A 81 -4.93 -4.96 -0.97
N LEU A 82 -3.87 -5.13 -0.18
CA LEU A 82 -2.70 -4.25 -0.15
C LEU A 82 -1.82 -4.58 -1.35
N THR A 83 -1.54 -3.57 -2.17
CA THR A 83 -0.70 -3.67 -3.38
C THR A 83 0.20 -2.44 -3.51
N ARG A 84 1.19 -2.51 -4.40
CA ARG A 84 2.03 -1.37 -4.81
C ARG A 84 2.67 -0.59 -3.63
N LEU A 85 3.10 -1.28 -2.57
CA LEU A 85 3.88 -0.65 -1.50
C LEU A 85 5.27 -0.28 -2.04
N ALA A 86 5.52 1.01 -2.22
CA ALA A 86 6.77 1.53 -2.75
C ALA A 86 7.31 2.66 -1.87
N VAL A 87 8.62 2.64 -1.63
CA VAL A 87 9.35 3.74 -0.98
C VAL A 87 10.67 3.90 -1.72
N LEU A 88 11.00 5.13 -2.11
CA LEU A 88 12.27 5.44 -2.76
C LEU A 88 13.45 4.99 -1.89
N LYS A 89 14.46 4.39 -2.52
CA LYS A 89 15.60 3.73 -1.86
C LYS A 89 16.25 4.57 -0.75
N ASP A 90 16.49 5.85 -1.01
CA ASP A 90 17.16 6.77 -0.08
C ASP A 90 16.38 7.02 1.22
N TYR A 91 15.07 6.75 1.21
CA TYR A 91 14.16 7.03 2.31
C TYR A 91 13.76 5.78 3.11
N ARG A 92 14.09 4.57 2.62
CA ARG A 92 13.75 3.30 3.30
C ARG A 92 14.31 3.20 4.72
N LYS A 93 15.48 3.81 4.97
CA LYS A 93 16.15 3.87 6.28
C LYS A 93 15.32 4.55 7.38
N TYR A 94 14.31 5.35 7.01
CA TYR A 94 13.42 6.05 7.94
C TYR A 94 12.17 5.26 8.29
N ARG A 95 12.03 4.01 7.82
CA ARG A 95 10.90 3.11 8.12
C ARG A 95 9.55 3.62 7.60
N PHE A 96 9.52 4.39 6.53
CA PHE A 96 8.28 4.90 5.94
C PHE A 96 7.30 3.82 5.45
N GLY A 97 7.80 2.64 5.07
CA GLY A 97 6.91 1.50 4.77
C GLY A 97 6.00 1.15 5.94
N ARG A 98 6.49 1.27 7.19
CA ARG A 98 5.67 1.07 8.40
C ARG A 98 4.56 2.10 8.51
N ALA A 99 4.87 3.37 8.25
CA ALA A 99 3.89 4.44 8.33
C ALA A 99 2.78 4.25 7.28
N LEU A 100 3.15 3.91 6.04
CA LEU A 100 2.22 3.61 4.96
C LEU A 100 1.29 2.44 5.28
N VAL A 101 1.82 1.30 5.76
CA VAL A 101 0.98 0.14 6.13
C VAL A 101 0.02 0.48 7.27
N GLN A 102 0.46 1.24 8.27
CA GLN A 102 -0.41 1.68 9.36
C GLN A 102 -1.53 2.59 8.85
N SER A 103 -1.22 3.58 8.01
CA SER A 103 -2.23 4.44 7.41
C SER A 103 -3.23 3.67 6.54
N LEU A 104 -2.78 2.64 5.82
CA LEU A 104 -3.68 1.74 5.09
C LEU A 104 -4.59 0.95 6.04
N HIS A 105 -4.05 0.42 7.15
CA HIS A 105 -4.86 -0.30 8.14
C HIS A 105 -5.91 0.61 8.78
N ASP A 106 -5.55 1.84 9.14
CA ASP A 106 -6.47 2.81 9.71
C ASP A 106 -7.59 3.15 8.72
N TYR A 107 -7.25 3.37 7.44
CA TYR A 107 -8.24 3.55 6.37
C TYR A 107 -9.17 2.34 6.23
N VAL A 108 -8.62 1.12 6.14
CA VAL A 108 -9.39 -0.12 5.98
C VAL A 108 -10.36 -0.31 7.14
N LYS A 109 -9.91 -0.06 8.39
CA LYS A 109 -10.79 -0.16 9.56
C LYS A 109 -11.96 0.82 9.48
N ALA A 110 -11.69 2.07 9.11
CA ALA A 110 -12.72 3.10 8.95
C ALA A 110 -13.72 2.73 7.85
N ASP A 111 -13.24 2.34 6.67
CA ASP A 111 -14.09 1.97 5.53
C ASP A 111 -14.90 0.69 5.79
N ALA A 112 -14.30 -0.33 6.43
CA ALA A 112 -15.00 -1.56 6.78
C ALA A 112 -16.15 -1.33 7.78
N ARG A 113 -15.95 -0.41 8.74
CA ARG A 113 -17.01 0.02 9.67
C ARG A 113 -18.14 0.75 8.94
N ALA A 114 -17.81 1.65 8.02
CA ALA A 114 -18.79 2.43 7.28
C ALA A 114 -19.59 1.59 6.26
N SER A 115 -18.95 0.61 5.61
CA SER A 115 -19.55 -0.19 4.54
C SER A 115 -20.23 -1.48 5.00
N GLY A 116 -20.19 -1.80 6.29
CA GLY A 116 -20.81 -3.01 6.82
C GLY A 116 -20.04 -4.31 6.52
N LEU A 117 -18.82 -4.22 5.98
CA LEU A 117 -17.92 -5.38 5.78
C LEU A 117 -17.38 -5.96 7.10
N ALA A 118 -17.82 -5.40 8.23
CA ALA A 118 -17.42 -5.73 9.59
C ALA A 118 -18.04 -7.03 10.15
N GLY A 119 -18.32 -8.04 9.31
CA GLY A 119 -19.20 -9.17 9.64
C GLY A 119 -19.02 -9.75 11.04
N SER A 120 -17.78 -10.07 11.45
CA SER A 120 -17.47 -10.63 12.78
C SER A 120 -16.65 -9.68 13.68
N GLY A 121 -16.81 -8.37 13.53
CA GLY A 121 -16.01 -7.37 14.26
C GLY A 121 -14.54 -7.30 13.82
N SER A 122 -14.22 -7.86 12.66
CA SER A 122 -12.88 -7.85 12.08
C SER A 122 -12.96 -7.82 10.56
N VAL A 123 -11.87 -7.39 9.91
CA VAL A 123 -11.74 -7.35 8.45
C VAL A 123 -10.37 -7.90 8.04
N ASN A 124 -10.30 -8.58 6.91
CA ASN A 124 -9.05 -9.12 6.38
C ASN A 124 -8.37 -8.13 5.42
N VAL A 125 -7.06 -8.01 5.55
CA VAL A 125 -6.18 -7.38 4.56
C VAL A 125 -5.22 -8.43 4.01
N VAL A 126 -5.21 -8.57 2.69
CA VAL A 126 -4.40 -9.55 1.96
C VAL A 126 -3.28 -8.82 1.22
N ALA A 127 -2.06 -9.34 1.27
CA ALA A 127 -0.95 -8.91 0.46
C ALA A 127 -0.35 -10.12 -0.26
N HIS A 128 0.03 -9.94 -1.53
CA HIS A 128 0.90 -10.88 -2.22
C HIS A 128 2.31 -10.36 -1.99
N SER A 129 3.03 -10.95 -1.03
CA SER A 129 4.35 -10.48 -0.65
C SER A 129 5.40 -11.23 -1.43
N GLN A 130 6.31 -10.52 -2.10
CA GLN A 130 7.56 -11.12 -2.55
C GLN A 130 8.26 -11.80 -1.35
N ILE A 131 8.89 -12.96 -1.58
CA ILE A 131 9.50 -13.76 -0.50
C ILE A 131 10.44 -12.94 0.41
N PRO A 132 11.31 -12.04 -0.09
CA PRO A 132 12.18 -11.23 0.75
C PRO A 132 11.46 -10.23 1.66
N VAL A 133 10.21 -9.87 1.35
CA VAL A 133 9.41 -8.84 2.04
C VAL A 133 8.45 -9.47 3.08
N LYS A 134 8.31 -10.80 3.12
CA LYS A 134 7.34 -11.47 4.01
C LYS A 134 7.53 -11.12 5.49
N GLU A 135 8.77 -11.02 5.96
CA GLU A 135 9.09 -10.67 7.34
C GLU A 135 8.73 -9.23 7.69
N PHE A 136 8.73 -8.34 6.70
CA PHE A 136 8.25 -6.97 6.89
C PHE A 136 6.76 -7.00 7.22
N TYR A 137 5.93 -7.71 6.43
CA TYR A 137 4.49 -7.83 6.70
C TYR A 137 4.18 -8.57 8.00
N GLY A 138 4.98 -9.56 8.39
CA GLY A 138 4.83 -10.26 9.68
C GLY A 138 4.82 -9.32 10.89
N LYS A 139 5.53 -8.19 10.82
CA LYS A 139 5.55 -7.17 11.90
C LYS A 139 4.23 -6.41 12.06
N PHE A 140 3.30 -6.58 11.12
CA PHE A 140 1.97 -5.97 11.10
C PHE A 140 0.85 -7.02 11.27
N GLY A 141 1.19 -8.20 11.77
CA GLY A 141 0.22 -9.27 12.03
C GLY A 141 -0.22 -10.04 10.78
N TYR A 142 0.49 -9.91 9.66
CA TYR A 142 0.24 -10.75 8.51
C TYR A 142 0.85 -12.14 8.72
N VAL A 143 0.07 -13.18 8.41
CA VAL A 143 0.51 -14.57 8.43
C VAL A 143 0.43 -15.18 7.02
N PRO A 144 1.35 -16.09 6.66
CA PRO A 144 1.28 -16.77 5.37
C PRO A 144 0.05 -17.68 5.31
N GLU A 145 -0.61 -17.74 4.15
CA GLU A 145 -1.73 -18.62 3.89
C GLU A 145 -1.57 -19.25 2.49
N GLY A 146 -1.63 -20.58 2.39
CA GLY A 146 -1.43 -21.30 1.14
C GLY A 146 0.05 -21.41 0.72
N GLU A 147 0.28 -21.95 -0.47
CA GLU A 147 1.62 -22.18 -1.03
C GLU A 147 2.22 -20.91 -1.66
N GLU A 148 3.53 -20.91 -1.85
CA GLU A 148 4.22 -19.90 -2.66
C GLU A 148 3.83 -20.06 -4.14
N PHE A 149 3.73 -18.93 -4.86
CA PHE A 149 3.34 -18.89 -6.27
C PHE A 149 4.16 -17.86 -7.04
N ASP A 150 4.23 -18.01 -8.37
CA ASP A 150 4.85 -17.01 -9.25
C ASP A 150 3.85 -15.88 -9.55
N GLU A 151 4.29 -14.64 -9.38
CA GLU A 151 3.56 -13.44 -9.81
C GLU A 151 4.59 -12.51 -10.46
N ASP A 152 4.37 -12.18 -11.73
CA ASP A 152 5.26 -11.39 -12.58
C ASP A 152 6.72 -11.91 -12.64
N GLY A 153 6.90 -13.24 -12.63
CA GLY A 153 8.22 -13.89 -12.72
C GLY A 153 9.03 -13.87 -11.42
N ALA A 154 8.40 -13.50 -10.30
CA ALA A 154 9.01 -13.54 -8.97
C ALA A 154 8.18 -14.40 -8.01
N PRO A 155 8.82 -15.12 -7.07
CA PRO A 155 8.11 -15.91 -6.08
C PRO A 155 7.44 -14.99 -5.04
N HIS A 156 6.18 -15.29 -4.76
CA HIS A 156 5.31 -14.58 -3.85
C HIS A 156 4.64 -15.55 -2.86
N GLN A 157 4.32 -15.02 -1.69
CA GLN A 157 3.53 -15.69 -0.67
C GLN A 157 2.30 -14.84 -0.37
N LYS A 158 1.11 -15.45 -0.37
CA LYS A 158 -0.10 -14.79 0.14
C LYS A 158 0.04 -14.62 1.64
N MET A 159 -0.12 -13.38 2.10
CA MET A 159 0.00 -12.95 3.49
C MET A 159 -1.33 -12.30 3.90
N VAL A 160 -1.89 -12.68 5.04
CA VAL A 160 -3.19 -12.20 5.52
C VAL A 160 -3.08 -11.62 6.93
N ALA A 161 -3.52 -10.37 7.12
CA ALA A 161 -3.72 -9.76 8.43
C ALA A 161 -5.22 -9.66 8.73
N ARG A 162 -5.61 -10.04 9.95
CA ARG A 162 -6.97 -9.86 10.46
C ARG A 162 -7.02 -8.67 11.40
N LEU A 163 -7.61 -7.58 10.94
CA LEU A 163 -7.71 -6.34 11.71
C LEU A 163 -8.96 -6.35 12.58
N SER A 164 -8.79 -6.16 13.89
CA SER A 164 -9.91 -5.92 14.81
C SER A 164 -10.57 -4.58 14.50
N LEU A 165 -11.90 -4.55 14.50
CA LEU A 165 -12.72 -3.35 14.35
C LEU A 165 -13.31 -2.87 15.68
N SER A 166 -13.24 -3.67 16.74
CA SER A 166 -13.40 -3.20 18.12
C SER A 166 -12.05 -2.62 18.58
N ASP A 167 -12.02 -1.31 18.77
CA ASP A 167 -10.93 -0.62 19.48
C ASP A 167 -11.16 -0.70 20.99
#